data_AF-A0A6P0I833-F1
#
_entry.id   AF-A0A6P0I833-F1
#
_cell.length_a   1.000
_cell.length_b   1.000
_cell.length_c   1.000
_cell.angle_alpha   90.00
_cell.angle_beta   90.00
_cell.angle_gamma   90.00
#
_symmetry.space_group_name_H-M   'P 1'
#
loop_
_entity.id
_entity.type
_entity.pdbx_description
1 polymer ?
#
loop_
_entity_poly.entity_id
_entity_poly.type
_entity_poly.pdbx_seq_one_letter_code
_entity_poly.pdbx_strand_id
1 'polypeptide(L)'
;ELLMLIDAPKQDIYEWFNLRRVMKLEVDDWTLWGITTQISEVGAKIEVNQKIPVNLEAETLPVKLKIIEEKICLAGKITNIEMNGEFPCMEVMFEEVNLSEKRQLIEFLFCRPGQWQRREAPSELKSLWLLLQVLLKPRFIFERKPKEKGMKVGQI
;
A
#
# COMPACT_ATOMS: atom_id res chain seq x y z
N GLU A 1 -30.72 -9.52 -11.00
CA GLU A 1 -30.11 -9.73 -9.67
C GLU A 1 -28.81 -10.55 -9.67
N LEU A 2 -28.48 -11.33 -10.71
CA LEU A 2 -27.29 -12.21 -10.71
C LEU A 2 -25.91 -11.52 -10.62
N LEU A 3 -25.81 -10.23 -10.96
CA LEU A 3 -24.52 -9.52 -11.05
C LEU A 3 -23.88 -9.21 -9.68
N MET A 4 -24.68 -9.12 -8.62
CA MET A 4 -24.16 -8.87 -7.26
C MET A 4 -23.42 -10.08 -6.68
N LEU A 5 -23.57 -11.26 -7.30
CA LEU A 5 -22.88 -12.49 -6.95
C LEU A 5 -21.49 -12.60 -7.59
N ILE A 6 -21.16 -11.70 -8.51
CA ILE A 6 -19.85 -11.66 -9.18
C ILE A 6 -19.00 -10.62 -8.45
N ASP A 7 -18.25 -11.07 -7.46
CA ASP A 7 -17.30 -10.20 -6.77
C ASP A 7 -16.11 -9.90 -7.69
N ALA A 8 -15.70 -8.64 -7.77
CA ALA A 8 -14.54 -8.27 -8.57
C ALA A 8 -13.27 -8.71 -7.82
N PRO A 9 -12.28 -9.33 -8.50
CA PRO A 9 -11.05 -9.71 -7.82
C PRO A 9 -10.37 -8.47 -7.26
N LYS A 10 -10.15 -8.45 -5.94
CA LYS A 10 -9.27 -7.46 -5.32
C LYS A 10 -7.85 -7.70 -5.84
N GLN A 11 -7.14 -6.62 -6.20
CA GLN A 11 -5.79 -6.69 -6.73
C GLN A 11 -4.77 -7.16 -5.68
N ASP A 12 -5.04 -6.90 -4.40
CA ASP A 12 -4.22 -7.30 -3.27
C ASP A 12 -5.08 -7.96 -2.19
N ILE A 13 -4.51 -8.95 -1.52
CA ILE A 13 -5.12 -9.71 -0.43
C ILE A 13 -5.03 -8.90 0.87
N TYR A 14 -4.00 -8.06 1.02
CA TYR A 14 -3.76 -7.28 2.22
C TYR A 14 -4.43 -5.91 2.15
N GLU A 15 -4.93 -5.44 3.29
CA GLU A 15 -5.47 -4.09 3.42
C GLU A 15 -4.32 -3.09 3.57
N TRP A 16 -4.30 -2.08 2.70
CA TRP A 16 -3.30 -1.01 2.72
C TRP A 16 -3.90 0.27 3.30
N PHE A 17 -3.33 0.74 4.40
CA PHE A 17 -3.76 1.94 5.09
C PHE A 17 -2.94 3.14 4.66
N ASN A 18 -3.62 4.24 4.30
CA ASN A 18 -2.99 5.53 3.99
C ASN A 18 -2.58 6.24 5.29
N LEU A 19 -1.58 5.71 5.99
CA LEU A 19 -1.06 6.27 7.24
C LEU A 19 0.25 7.00 6.99
N ARG A 20 0.30 8.27 7.40
CA ARG A 20 1.54 9.07 7.37
C ARG A 20 2.27 8.95 8.69
N ARG A 21 3.37 8.20 8.71
CA ARG A 21 4.25 8.04 9.87
C ARG A 21 5.69 8.26 9.49
N VAL A 22 6.46 8.82 10.42
CA VAL A 22 7.90 8.97 10.23
C VAL A 22 8.58 7.62 10.44
N MET A 23 9.29 7.17 9.42
CA MET A 23 10.07 5.93 9.44
C MET A 23 11.55 6.23 9.26
N LYS A 24 12.35 5.53 10.06
CA LYS A 24 13.79 5.41 9.88
C LYS A 24 14.07 4.09 9.17
N LEU A 25 14.89 4.14 8.13
CA LEU A 25 15.37 2.98 7.39
C LEU A 25 16.88 2.88 7.59
N GLU A 26 17.34 1.72 8.02
CA GLU A 26 18.76 1.39 8.15
C GLU A 26 19.05 0.34 7.06
N VAL A 27 19.76 0.76 6.01
CA VAL A 27 20.16 -0.08 4.88
C VAL A 27 21.68 -0.10 4.87
N ASP A 28 22.29 -1.25 5.17
CA ASP A 28 23.73 -1.38 5.35
C ASP A 28 24.30 -0.27 6.28
N ASP A 29 25.14 0.62 5.74
CA ASP A 29 25.76 1.73 6.46
C ASP A 29 24.96 3.05 6.37
N TRP A 30 23.84 3.06 5.66
CA TRP A 30 23.04 4.26 5.43
C TRP A 30 21.81 4.32 6.34
N THR A 31 21.61 5.51 6.91
CA THR A 31 20.38 5.84 7.62
C THR A 31 19.55 6.80 6.78
N LEU A 32 18.41 6.32 6.29
CA LEU A 32 17.45 7.10 5.53
C LEU A 32 16.23 7.42 6.40
N TRP A 33 15.59 8.54 6.10
CA TRP A 33 14.38 9.00 6.77
C TRP A 33 13.31 9.25 5.73
N GLY A 34 12.10 8.78 6.02
CA GLY A 34 10.97 8.94 5.13
C GLY A 34 9.65 8.99 5.86
N ILE A 35 8.61 9.27 5.10
CA ILE A 35 7.23 9.27 5.56
C ILE A 35 6.49 8.16 4.84
N THR A 36 5.79 7.32 5.58
CA THR A 36 4.94 6.28 5.01
C THR A 36 3.79 6.93 4.23
N THR A 37 3.55 6.48 3.01
CA THR A 37 2.38 6.88 2.21
C THR A 37 1.27 5.85 2.36
N GLN A 38 1.65 4.56 2.36
CA GLN A 38 0.77 3.43 2.60
C GLN A 38 1.48 2.36 3.42
N ILE A 39 0.77 1.67 4.31
CA ILE A 39 1.31 0.56 5.09
C ILE A 39 0.27 -0.55 5.24
N SER A 40 0.73 -1.79 5.20
CA SER A 40 -0.07 -3.00 5.38
C SER A 40 0.61 -3.94 6.37
N GLU A 41 0.01 -5.11 6.61
CA GLU A 41 0.64 -6.15 7.43
C GLU A 41 1.94 -6.71 6.82
N VAL A 42 2.10 -6.58 5.50
CA VAL A 42 3.20 -7.21 4.74
C VAL A 42 4.23 -6.22 4.23
N GLY A 43 3.96 -4.93 4.26
CA GLY A 43 4.91 -3.96 3.75
C GLY A 43 4.48 -2.52 3.93
N ALA A 44 5.35 -1.62 3.48
CA ALA A 44 5.17 -0.19 3.54
C ALA A 44 5.70 0.47 2.27
N LYS A 45 4.99 1.50 1.82
CA LYS A 45 5.46 2.45 0.81
C LYS A 45 5.90 3.72 1.52
N ILE A 46 7.13 4.15 1.25
CA ILE A 46 7.81 5.17 2.02
C ILE A 46 8.38 6.21 1.05
N GLU A 47 7.93 7.44 1.17
CA GLU A 47 8.53 8.58 0.49
C GLU A 47 9.75 9.05 1.29
N VAL A 48 10.93 9.01 0.69
CA VAL A 48 12.20 9.30 1.36
C VAL A 48 12.60 10.75 1.15
N ASN A 49 12.75 11.52 2.23
CA ASN A 49 13.01 12.97 2.17
C ASN A 49 14.48 13.31 1.85
N GLN A 50 15.22 12.38 1.25
CA GLN A 50 16.65 12.48 0.98
C GLN A 50 16.94 11.88 -0.40
N LYS A 51 17.98 12.39 -1.05
CA LYS A 51 18.47 11.78 -2.29
C LYS A 51 19.05 10.41 -1.95
N ILE A 52 18.57 9.39 -2.67
CA ILE A 52 19.05 8.03 -2.51
C ILE A 52 20.49 7.96 -3.05
N PRO A 53 21.42 7.27 -2.35
CA PRO A 53 22.75 7.03 -2.89
C PRO A 53 22.68 6.25 -4.21
N VAL A 54 23.48 6.62 -5.19
CA VAL A 54 23.43 6.12 -6.58
C VAL A 54 23.56 4.58 -6.68
N ASN A 55 24.14 3.94 -5.68
CA ASN A 55 24.35 2.49 -5.62
C ASN A 55 23.19 1.70 -4.97
N LEU A 56 22.12 2.38 -4.56
CA LEU A 56 20.97 1.69 -3.96
C LEU A 56 20.05 1.16 -5.07
N GLU A 57 20.36 -0.04 -5.55
CA GLU A 57 19.52 -0.73 -6.54
C GLU A 57 18.42 -1.52 -5.83
N ALA A 58 17.21 -1.52 -6.41
CA ALA A 58 16.07 -2.24 -5.86
C ALA A 58 16.20 -3.75 -6.11
N GLU A 59 17.14 -4.40 -5.41
CA GLU A 59 17.41 -5.83 -5.55
C GLU A 59 17.23 -6.58 -4.23
N THR A 60 16.05 -6.44 -3.61
CA THR A 60 15.69 -7.20 -2.39
C THR A 60 16.66 -6.95 -1.23
N LEU A 61 17.18 -5.73 -1.11
CA LEU A 61 18.15 -5.35 -0.09
C LEU A 61 17.52 -5.43 1.31
N PRO A 62 18.15 -6.13 2.27
CA PRO A 62 17.65 -6.18 3.64
C PRO A 62 17.71 -4.79 4.27
N VAL A 63 16.62 -4.40 4.91
CA VAL A 63 16.47 -3.11 5.56
C VAL A 63 15.84 -3.30 6.92
N LYS A 64 16.39 -2.61 7.91
CA LYS A 64 15.77 -2.50 9.22
C LYS A 64 14.97 -1.22 9.28
N LEU A 65 13.68 -1.36 9.57
CA LEU A 65 12.71 -0.29 9.61
C LEU A 65 12.36 0.02 11.05
N LYS A 66 12.18 1.30 11.36
CA LYS A 66 11.66 1.73 12.65
C LYS A 66 10.60 2.79 12.47
N ILE A 67 9.39 2.50 12.94
CA ILE A 67 8.33 3.50 13.07
C ILE A 67 8.59 4.25 14.37
N ILE A 68 8.92 5.54 14.26
CA ILE A 68 9.51 6.30 15.37
C ILE A 68 8.51 6.58 16.49
N GLU A 69 7.29 6.99 16.12
CA GLU A 69 6.22 7.35 17.06
C GLU A 69 5.80 6.14 17.90
N GLU A 70 5.71 4.96 17.27
CA GLU A 70 5.26 3.73 17.90
C GLU A 70 6.37 2.85 18.48
N LYS A 71 7.64 3.17 18.21
CA LYS A 71 8.81 2.36 18.60
C LYS A 71 8.76 0.92 18.07
N ILE A 72 8.03 0.68 16.98
CA ILE A 72 7.96 -0.62 16.30
C ILE A 72 9.20 -0.75 15.41
N CYS A 73 9.94 -1.84 15.57
CA CYS A 73 11.06 -2.21 14.72
C CYS A 73 10.64 -3.41 13.86
N LEU A 74 10.92 -3.35 12.57
CA LEU A 74 10.61 -4.41 11.61
C LEU A 74 11.83 -4.67 10.74
N ALA A 75 12.05 -5.92 10.35
CA ALA A 75 12.96 -6.26 9.27
C ALA A 75 12.17 -6.34 7.96
N GLY A 76 12.81 -6.05 6.84
CA GLY A 76 12.20 -6.14 5.53
C GLY A 76 13.20 -6.10 4.40
N LYS A 77 12.71 -6.11 3.16
CA LYS A 77 13.50 -5.97 1.95
C LYS A 77 12.92 -4.89 1.05
N ILE A 78 13.79 -4.07 0.49
CA ILE A 78 13.38 -3.08 -0.52
C ILE A 78 13.11 -3.81 -1.83
N THR A 79 11.87 -3.78 -2.31
CA THR A 79 11.44 -4.48 -3.53
C THR A 79 11.36 -3.57 -4.74
N ASN A 80 11.09 -2.28 -4.53
CA ASN A 80 10.98 -1.31 -5.61
C ASN A 80 11.38 0.08 -5.12
N ILE A 81 11.98 0.87 -6.01
CA ILE A 81 12.29 2.29 -5.79
C ILE A 81 11.81 3.04 -7.02
N GLU A 82 10.74 3.81 -6.86
CA GLU A 82 10.16 4.62 -7.93
C GLU A 82 10.42 6.10 -7.66
N MET A 83 10.92 6.82 -8.66
CA MET A 83 11.00 8.28 -8.59
C MET A 83 9.67 8.88 -8.99
N ASN A 84 8.86 9.33 -8.03
CA ASN A 84 7.55 9.92 -8.27
C ASN A 84 7.49 11.34 -7.69
N GLY A 85 8.00 12.32 -8.44
CA GLY A 85 8.06 13.72 -8.03
C GLY A 85 9.46 14.16 -7.63
N GLU A 86 9.57 14.98 -6.57
CA GLU A 86 10.84 15.52 -6.06
C GLU A 86 11.61 14.49 -5.22
N PHE A 87 10.89 13.58 -4.57
CA PHE A 87 11.43 12.57 -3.67
C PHE A 87 11.11 11.16 -4.16
N PRO A 88 12.02 10.19 -3.96
CA PRO A 88 11.79 8.81 -4.33
C PRO A 88 10.86 8.10 -3.35
N CYS A 89 10.02 7.22 -3.88
CA CYS A 89 9.12 6.34 -3.15
C CYS A 89 9.71 4.91 -3.15
N MET A 90 10.02 4.40 -1.97
CA MET A 90 10.49 3.03 -1.76
C MET A 90 9.34 2.13 -1.34
N GLU A 91 9.26 0.95 -1.95
CA GLU A 91 8.40 -0.13 -1.48
C GLU A 91 9.24 -1.15 -0.73
N VAL A 92 8.81 -1.43 0.50
CA VAL A 92 9.52 -2.33 1.41
C VAL A 92 8.56 -3.41 1.88
N MET A 93 8.92 -4.66 1.66
CA MET A 93 8.18 -5.82 2.14
C MET A 93 8.79 -6.31 3.45
N PHE A 94 7.99 -6.52 4.48
CA PHE A 94 8.47 -7.00 5.77
C PHE A 94 8.89 -8.47 5.69
N GLU A 95 9.98 -8.81 6.36
CA GLU A 95 10.52 -10.17 6.48
C GLU A 95 10.42 -10.63 7.93
N GLU A 96 10.05 -11.91 8.12
CA GLU A 96 10.05 -12.62 9.41
C GLU A 96 9.64 -11.76 10.62
N VAL A 97 8.41 -11.22 10.60
CA VAL A 97 7.88 -10.45 11.72
C VAL A 97 7.64 -11.37 12.92
N ASN A 98 8.36 -11.16 14.03
CA ASN A 98 8.16 -11.94 15.24
C ASN A 98 6.75 -11.70 15.80
N LEU A 99 6.22 -12.65 16.56
CA LEU A 99 4.85 -12.62 17.08
C LEU A 99 4.56 -11.36 17.91
N SER A 100 5.54 -10.86 18.67
CA SER A 100 5.42 -9.59 19.39
C SER A 100 5.31 -8.38 18.45
N GLU A 101 6.18 -8.31 17.45
CA GLU A 101 6.20 -7.23 16.46
C GLU A 101 4.92 -7.25 15.62
N LYS A 102 4.44 -8.45 15.25
CA LYS A 102 3.20 -8.65 14.50
C LYS A 102 1.99 -8.14 15.28
N ARG A 103 1.92 -8.42 16.59
CA ARG A 103 0.84 -7.91 17.44
C ARG A 103 0.87 -6.38 17.52
N GLN A 104 2.05 -5.79 17.71
CA GLN A 104 2.21 -4.34 17.72
C GLN A 104 1.82 -3.72 16.38
N LEU A 105 2.20 -4.34 15.27
CA LEU A 105 1.83 -3.91 13.93
C LEU A 105 0.32 -3.99 13.71
N ILE A 106 -0.33 -5.11 14.08
CA ILE A 106 -1.78 -5.26 13.95
C ILE A 106 -2.52 -4.22 14.81
N GLU A 107 -2.11 -4.03 16.06
CA GLU A 107 -2.70 -3.02 16.92
C GLU A 107 -2.54 -1.61 16.33
N PHE A 108 -1.35 -1.33 15.80
CA PHE A 108 -1.07 -0.08 15.10
C PHE A 108 -1.95 0.11 13.86
N LEU A 109 -2.19 -0.93 13.07
CA LEU A 109 -2.91 -0.87 11.78
C LEU A 109 -4.43 -0.88 11.90
N PHE A 110 -4.99 -1.58 12.89
CA PHE A 110 -6.43 -1.87 12.93
C PHE A 110 -7.14 -1.32 14.17
N CYS A 111 -6.41 -1.04 15.25
CA CYS A 111 -7.00 -0.72 16.55
C CYS A 111 -7.00 0.79 16.86
N ARG A 112 -6.69 1.68 15.90
CA ARG A 112 -6.72 3.13 16.15
C ARG A 112 -8.03 3.79 15.72
N PRO A 113 -8.52 4.77 16.50
CA PRO A 113 -9.70 5.54 16.10
C PRO A 113 -9.43 6.29 14.79
N GLY A 114 -10.41 6.27 13.90
CA GLY A 114 -10.36 6.99 12.62
C GLY A 114 -9.66 6.25 11.47
N GLN A 115 -9.15 5.03 11.68
CA GLN A 115 -8.60 4.21 10.59
C GLN A 115 -9.69 3.73 9.62
N TRP A 116 -10.85 3.36 10.16
CA TRP A 116 -11.99 2.91 9.38
C TRP A 116 -12.81 4.11 8.90
N GLN A 117 -12.59 4.51 7.65
CA GLN A 117 -13.37 5.57 7.04
C GLN A 117 -14.82 5.10 6.85
N ARG A 118 -15.77 5.89 7.38
CA ARG A 118 -17.19 5.63 7.15
C ARG A 118 -17.48 5.86 5.66
N ARG A 119 -18.04 4.87 5.00
CA ARG A 119 -18.56 5.05 3.64
C ARG A 119 -19.76 5.98 3.72
N GLU A 120 -19.65 7.14 3.09
CA GLU A 120 -20.79 8.04 2.91
C GLU A 120 -21.70 7.46 1.82
N ALA A 121 -22.91 7.08 2.22
CA ALA A 121 -23.94 6.67 1.26
C ALA A 121 -24.59 7.92 0.66
N PRO A 122 -24.85 7.95 -0.65
CA PRO A 122 -25.63 9.02 -1.26
C PRO A 122 -27.05 9.06 -0.68
N SER A 123 -27.68 10.24 -0.71
CA SER A 123 -29.09 10.40 -0.32
C SER A 123 -30.00 9.47 -1.13
N GLU A 124 -31.15 9.08 -0.57
CA GLU A 124 -32.00 8.01 -1.09
C GLU A 124 -32.36 8.14 -2.58
N LEU A 125 -32.80 9.33 -3.01
CA LEU A 125 -33.15 9.57 -4.42
C LEU A 125 -31.94 9.46 -5.36
N LYS A 126 -30.78 9.94 -4.91
CA LYS A 126 -29.54 9.83 -5.67
C LYS A 126 -29.10 8.36 -5.76
N SER A 127 -29.26 7.60 -4.69
CA SER A 127 -29.02 6.15 -4.67
C SER A 127 -29.94 5.41 -5.63
N LEU A 128 -31.24 5.74 -5.66
CA LEU A 128 -32.22 5.13 -6.57
C LEU A 128 -31.88 5.43 -8.04
N TRP A 129 -31.51 6.67 -8.34
CA TRP A 129 -31.11 7.07 -9.69
C TRP A 129 -29.81 6.39 -10.13
N LEU A 130 -28.82 6.25 -9.24
CA LEU A 130 -27.58 5.51 -9.50
C LEU A 130 -27.86 4.03 -9.74
N LEU A 131 -28.75 3.41 -8.97
CA LEU A 131 -29.17 2.01 -9.19
C LEU A 131 -29.81 1.83 -10.56
N LEU A 132 -30.69 2.76 -10.95
CA LEU A 132 -31.32 2.75 -12.28
C LEU A 132 -30.27 2.91 -13.39
N GLN A 133 -29.29 3.81 -13.23
CA GLN A 133 -28.20 3.96 -14.18
C GLN A 133 -27.35 2.70 -14.35
N VAL A 134 -27.00 2.03 -13.24
CA VAL A 134 -26.22 0.79 -13.27
C VAL A 134 -26.99 -0.34 -13.97
N LEU A 135 -28.30 -0.41 -13.77
CA LEU A 135 -29.16 -1.39 -14.42
C LEU A 135 -29.26 -1.15 -15.94
N LEU A 136 -29.28 0.12 -16.36
CA LEU A 136 -29.35 0.52 -17.77
C LEU A 136 -27.98 0.53 -18.49
N LYS A 137 -26.85 0.60 -17.75
CA LYS A 137 -25.48 0.62 -18.30
C LYS A 137 -24.57 -0.35 -17.54
N PRO A 138 -24.63 -1.66 -17.83
CA PRO A 138 -23.76 -2.65 -17.20
C PRO A 138 -22.28 -2.38 -17.56
N ARG A 139 -21.51 -1.92 -16.56
CA ARG A 139 -20.09 -1.53 -16.71
C ARG A 139 -19.19 -2.62 -17.30
N PHE A 140 -19.51 -3.90 -17.10
CA PHE A 140 -18.72 -5.02 -17.62
C PHE A 140 -18.77 -5.19 -19.16
N ILE A 141 -19.78 -4.60 -19.82
CA ILE A 141 -19.91 -4.57 -21.29
C ILE A 141 -19.19 -3.35 -21.87
N PHE A 142 -19.18 -2.22 -21.14
CA PHE A 142 -18.78 -0.92 -21.68
C PHE A 142 -17.36 -0.45 -21.32
N GLU A 143 -16.73 -0.94 -20.23
CA GLU A 143 -15.42 -0.43 -19.77
C GLU A 143 -14.38 -1.53 -19.51
N ARG A 144 -14.22 -2.49 -20.43
CA ARG A 144 -13.06 -3.41 -20.43
C ARG A 144 -11.89 -2.81 -21.21
N LYS A 145 -11.17 -1.88 -20.59
CA LYS A 145 -9.73 -1.66 -20.88
C LYS A 145 -9.00 -1.39 -19.57
N PRO A 146 -8.66 -2.42 -18.79
CA PRO A 146 -7.65 -2.24 -17.76
C PRO A 146 -6.39 -1.69 -18.43
N LYS A 147 -5.83 -0.59 -17.89
CA LYS A 147 -4.46 -0.17 -18.26
C LYS A 147 -3.52 -1.27 -17.76
N GLU A 148 -3.18 -2.20 -18.63
CA GLU A 148 -2.07 -3.12 -18.39
C GLU A 148 -0.78 -2.28 -18.34
N LYS A 149 -0.23 -2.05 -17.14
CA LYS A 149 1.21 -1.80 -17.00
C LYS A 149 1.88 -3.14 -17.31
N GLY A 150 2.23 -3.36 -18.57
CA GLY A 150 2.94 -4.58 -18.98
C GLY A 150 4.29 -4.65 -18.26
N MET A 151 4.45 -5.60 -17.35
CA MET A 151 5.78 -6.07 -16.93
C MET A 151 6.36 -6.87 -18.10
N LYS A 152 7.43 -6.36 -18.72
CA LYS A 152 8.28 -7.17 -19.59
C LYS A 152 9.00 -8.17 -18.69
N VAL A 153 8.49 -9.39 -18.62
CA VAL A 153 9.27 -10.53 -18.12
C VAL A 153 10.20 -10.93 -19.26
N GLY A 154 11.49 -10.64 -19.11
CA GLY A 154 12.51 -11.18 -20.01
C GLY A 154 12.60 -12.68 -19.78
N GLN A 155 12.22 -13.47 -20.78
CA GLN A 155 12.73 -14.83 -20.91
C GLN A 155 14.14 -14.74 -21.49
N ILE A 156 15.12 -15.29 -20.78
CA ILE A 156 16.16 -16.23 -21.25
C ILE A 156 16.84 -16.80 -20.00
#